data_AF-X1JXW0-F1
#
_entry.id   AF-X1JXW0-F1
#
_cell.length_a   1.000
_cell.length_b   1.000
_cell.length_c   1.000
_cell.angle_alpha   90.00
_cell.angle_beta   90.00
_cell.angle_gamma   90.00
#
_symmetry.space_group_name_H-M   'P 1'
#
loop_
_entity.id
_entity.type
_entity.pdbx_description
1 polymer ?
#
loop_
_entity_poly.entity_id
_entity_poly.type
_entity_poly.pdbx_seq_one_letter_code
_entity_poly.pdbx_strand_id
1 'polypeptide(L)'
;MGIPVVTEDFNLPDLLVVANENSLRGGVPAVRQVAVPADTFILDYSPWMEEFVDGLTRPLTAEEAESGTYQPPAPPRICMTGTYDEMMDYFEG
;
A
#
# COMPACT_ATOMS: atom_id res chain seq x y z
N MET A 1 -11.65 -15.73 6.56
CA MET A 1 -12.45 -14.59 7.01
C MET A 1 -11.56 -13.37 6.84
N GLY A 2 -11.94 -12.42 5.98
CA GLY A 2 -11.20 -11.17 5.83
C GLY A 2 -11.18 -10.36 7.13
N ILE A 3 -10.18 -9.51 7.28
CA ILE A 3 -10.04 -8.58 8.40
C ILE A 3 -10.21 -7.17 7.81
N PRO A 4 -11.08 -6.31 8.36
CA PRO A 4 -11.16 -4.92 7.91
C PRO A 4 -9.82 -4.23 8.20
N VAL A 5 -9.22 -3.62 7.18
CA VAL A 5 -8.00 -2.83 7.33
C VAL A 5 -8.30 -1.40 6.93
N VAL A 6 -7.98 -0.47 7.82
CA VAL A 6 -8.11 0.97 7.58
C VAL A 6 -6.73 1.59 7.75
N THR A 7 -6.34 2.45 6.82
CA THR A 7 -5.11 3.26 6.91
C THR A 7 -5.46 4.73 6.78
N GLU A 8 -4.64 5.57 7.38
CA GLU A 8 -4.63 7.00 7.11
C GLU A 8 -3.70 7.30 5.95
N ASP A 9 -4.10 8.25 5.10
CA ASP A 9 -3.26 8.76 4.02
C ASP A 9 -3.61 10.23 3.77
N PHE A 10 -2.64 11.03 3.30
CA PHE A 10 -2.96 12.42 2.96
C PHE A 10 -3.93 12.50 1.78
N ASN A 11 -4.85 13.46 1.84
CA ASN A 11 -5.83 13.77 0.81
C ASN A 11 -5.17 14.44 -0.41
N LEU A 12 -4.27 13.70 -1.03
CA LEU A 12 -3.55 14.02 -2.25
C LEU A 12 -3.84 12.87 -3.23
N PRO A 13 -4.50 13.13 -4.38
CA PRO A 13 -4.97 12.07 -5.28
C PRO A 13 -3.89 11.04 -5.65
N ASP A 14 -2.68 11.50 -5.95
CA ASP A 14 -1.58 10.62 -6.34
C ASP A 14 -1.07 9.77 -5.17
N LEU A 15 -1.12 10.29 -3.94
CA LEU A 15 -0.68 9.56 -2.75
C LEU A 15 -1.64 8.43 -2.40
N LEU A 16 -2.94 8.68 -2.51
CA LEU A 16 -3.96 7.66 -2.24
C LEU A 16 -3.82 6.46 -3.19
N VAL A 17 -3.51 6.71 -4.47
CA VAL A 17 -3.21 5.64 -5.44
C VAL A 17 -1.98 4.85 -5.02
N VAL A 18 -0.88 5.54 -4.71
CA VAL A 18 0.39 4.90 -4.29
C VAL A 18 0.21 4.08 -3.02
N ALA A 19 -0.56 4.56 -2.06
CA ALA A 19 -0.82 3.85 -0.81
C ALA A 19 -1.67 2.59 -1.00
N ASN A 20 -2.64 2.62 -1.92
CA ASN A 20 -3.38 1.41 -2.32
C ASN A 20 -2.46 0.40 -3.01
N GLU A 21 -1.61 0.85 -3.94
CA GLU A 21 -0.64 -0.03 -4.60
C GLU A 21 0.36 -0.65 -3.61
N ASN A 22 0.82 0.12 -2.63
CA ASN A 22 1.71 -0.39 -1.59
C ASN A 22 1.00 -1.37 -0.65
N SER A 23 -0.25 -1.12 -0.29
CA SER A 23 -1.06 -2.05 0.52
C SER A 23 -1.28 -3.36 -0.22
N LEU A 24 -1.61 -3.29 -1.52
CA LEU A 24 -1.64 -4.45 -2.41
C LEU A 24 -0.31 -5.19 -2.34
N ARG A 25 0.82 -4.53 -2.62
CA ARG A 25 2.17 -5.14 -2.55
C ARG A 25 2.49 -5.79 -1.19
N GLY A 26 1.95 -5.25 -0.11
CA GLY A 26 2.08 -5.76 1.26
C GLY A 26 1.15 -6.92 1.61
N GLY A 27 0.33 -7.40 0.67
CA GLY A 27 -0.62 -8.47 0.90
C GLY A 27 -1.96 -8.03 1.49
N VAL A 28 -2.30 -6.75 1.36
CA VAL A 28 -3.57 -6.18 1.82
C VAL A 28 -4.31 -5.61 0.60
N PRO A 29 -5.04 -6.44 -0.17
CA PRO A 29 -5.60 -6.01 -1.44
C PRO A 29 -6.76 -5.04 -1.33
N ALA A 30 -7.45 -5.00 -0.18
CA ALA A 30 -8.64 -4.19 0.01
C ALA A 30 -8.51 -3.32 1.29
N VAL A 31 -7.55 -2.40 1.27
CA VAL A 31 -7.39 -1.40 2.33
C VAL A 31 -8.41 -0.28 2.19
N ARG A 32 -8.98 0.18 3.30
CA ARG A 32 -9.86 1.34 3.36
C ARG A 32 -9.01 2.55 3.75
N GLN A 33 -9.16 3.68 3.06
CA GLN A 33 -8.37 4.88 3.33
C GLN A 33 -9.21 5.95 4.02
N VAL A 34 -8.67 6.54 5.08
CA VAL A 34 -9.16 7.76 5.71
C VAL A 34 -8.26 8.89 5.24
N ALA A 35 -8.83 9.79 4.43
CA ALA A 35 -8.07 10.85 3.76
C ALA A 35 -7.95 12.07 4.68
N VAL A 36 -6.75 12.37 5.11
CA VAL A 36 -6.47 13.44 6.07
C VAL A 36 -5.69 14.62 5.43
N PRO A 37 -5.77 15.84 5.96
CA PRO A 37 -5.03 16.98 5.40
C PRO A 37 -3.52 16.73 5.38
N ALA A 38 -2.85 17.20 4.32
CA ALA A 38 -1.40 17.09 4.14
C ALA A 38 -0.57 18.04 5.06
N ASP A 39 -1.09 18.34 6.25
CA ASP A 39 -0.32 19.04 7.26
C ASP A 39 0.78 18.08 7.78
N THR A 40 1.96 18.64 8.10
CA THR A 40 3.16 17.85 8.37
C THR A 40 3.10 17.06 9.68
N PHE A 41 2.06 17.25 10.49
CA PHE A 41 1.81 16.46 11.69
C PHE A 41 0.35 16.57 12.16
N ILE A 42 -0.45 15.53 11.95
CA ILE A 42 -1.77 15.45 12.59
C ILE A 42 -1.56 15.23 14.09
N LEU A 43 -1.72 16.30 14.85
CA LEU A 43 -1.65 16.27 16.32
C LEU A 43 -2.95 15.78 16.95
N ASP A 44 -4.05 15.79 16.21
CA ASP A 44 -5.37 15.40 16.67
C ASP A 44 -6.15 14.66 15.59
N TYR A 45 -6.41 13.37 15.82
CA TYR A 45 -7.21 12.53 14.93
C TYR A 45 -8.72 12.58 15.22
N SER A 46 -9.13 13.30 16.28
CA SER A 46 -10.55 13.39 16.69
C SER A 46 -11.51 13.71 15.53
N PRO A 47 -11.19 14.62 14.59
CA PRO A 47 -12.08 14.91 13.47
C PRO A 47 -12.35 13.73 12.53
N TRP A 48 -11.44 12.75 12.48
CA TRP A 48 -11.52 11.58 11.58
C TRP A 48 -11.87 10.28 12.30
N MET A 49 -11.99 10.30 13.64
CA MET A 49 -12.29 9.11 14.43
C MET A 49 -13.58 8.41 13.97
N GLU A 50 -14.58 9.15 13.54
CA GLU A 50 -15.82 8.58 13.00
C GLU A 50 -15.55 7.79 11.72
N GLU A 51 -14.71 8.30 10.81
CA GLU A 51 -14.35 7.63 9.56
C GLU A 51 -13.54 6.35 9.82
N PHE A 52 -12.62 6.36 10.79
CA PHE A 52 -11.92 5.14 11.21
C PHE A 52 -12.87 4.11 11.80
N VAL A 53 -13.79 4.53 12.66
CA VAL A 53 -14.76 3.62 13.29
C VAL A 53 -15.70 3.04 12.25
N ASP A 54 -16.24 3.85 11.34
CA ASP A 54 -17.05 3.36 10.22
C ASP A 54 -16.23 2.39 9.35
N GLY A 55 -15.02 2.78 8.98
CA GLY A 55 -14.08 1.95 8.24
C GLY A 55 -13.74 0.63 8.92
N LEU A 56 -13.80 0.51 10.24
CA LEU A 56 -13.54 -0.75 10.96
C LEU A 56 -14.82 -1.57 11.19
N THR A 57 -15.99 -0.93 11.21
CA THR A 57 -17.26 -1.56 11.62
C THR A 57 -18.21 -1.83 10.46
N ARG A 58 -18.07 -1.13 9.33
CA ARG A 58 -18.89 -1.38 8.14
C ARG A 58 -18.62 -2.80 7.60
N PRO A 59 -19.67 -3.54 7.19
CA PRO A 59 -19.52 -4.90 6.70
C PRO A 59 -18.47 -5.01 5.60
N LEU A 60 -17.76 -6.14 5.56
CA LEU A 60 -16.80 -6.42 4.49
C LEU A 60 -17.53 -6.58 3.16
N THR A 61 -16.97 -6.02 2.10
CA THR A 61 -17.33 -6.35 0.72
C THR A 61 -16.89 -7.78 0.40
N ALA A 62 -17.36 -8.32 -0.72
CA ALA A 62 -16.93 -9.65 -1.18
C ALA A 62 -15.41 -9.72 -1.38
N GLU A 63 -14.81 -8.67 -1.92
CA GLU A 63 -13.37 -8.53 -2.16
C GLU A 63 -12.59 -8.40 -0.84
N GLU A 64 -13.07 -7.60 0.12
CA GLU A 64 -12.46 -7.49 1.45
C GLU A 64 -12.59 -8.79 2.27
N ALA A 65 -13.64 -9.57 2.02
CA ALA A 65 -13.86 -10.86 2.65
C ALA A 65 -13.01 -11.97 2.03
N GLU A 66 -12.57 -11.80 0.77
CA GLU A 66 -11.72 -12.73 0.05
C GLU A 66 -10.34 -12.74 0.72
N SER A 67 -10.05 -13.81 1.47
CA SER A 67 -8.77 -13.94 2.15
C SER A 67 -7.67 -14.11 1.11
N GLY A 68 -6.92 -13.05 0.84
CA GLY A 68 -5.81 -13.09 -0.10
C GLY A 68 -4.70 -12.16 0.37
N THR A 69 -3.57 -12.72 0.78
CA THR A 69 -2.32 -11.96 0.76
C THR A 69 -1.89 -11.85 -0.69
N TYR A 70 -2.10 -10.69 -1.33
CA TYR A 70 -1.51 -10.41 -2.63
C TYR A 70 0.02 -10.32 -2.48
N GLN A 71 0.73 -11.34 -2.94
CA GLN A 71 2.18 -11.27 -3.07
C GLN A 71 2.48 -10.87 -4.51
N PRO A 72 2.93 -9.62 -4.78
CA PRO A 72 3.29 -9.23 -6.14
C PRO A 72 4.38 -10.17 -6.65
N PRO A 73 4.37 -10.53 -7.95
CA PRO A 73 5.49 -11.25 -8.52
C PRO A 73 6.75 -10.42 -8.27
N ALA A 74 7.74 -11.03 -7.62
CA ALA A 74 9.01 -10.36 -7.37
C ALA A 74 9.61 -9.94 -8.72
N PRO A 75 9.96 -8.65 -8.91
CA PRO A 75 10.61 -8.25 -10.15
C PRO A 75 11.90 -9.07 -10.33
N PRO A 76 12.33 -9.33 -11.57
CA PRO A 76 13.58 -10.05 -11.82
C PRO A 76 14.72 -9.35 -11.05
N ARG A 77 15.28 -10.04 -10.06
CA ARG A 77 16.41 -9.52 -9.26
C ARG A 77 17.74 -9.61 -9.99
N ILE A 78 17.73 -10.21 -11.17
CA ILE A 78 18.89 -10.42 -12.04
C ILE A 78 18.66 -9.57 -13.29
N CYS A 79 19.32 -8.42 -13.37
CA CYS A 79 19.24 -7.53 -14.53
C CYS A 79 20.01 -8.09 -15.74
N MET A 80 21.09 -8.83 -15.49
CA MET A 80 21.89 -9.56 -16.49
C MET A 80 22.68 -10.67 -15.80
N THR A 81 23.22 -11.60 -16.59
CA THR A 81 24.16 -12.65 -16.13
C THR A 81 25.38 -12.64 -17.05
N GLY A 82 26.57 -12.63 -16.49
CA GLY A 82 27.82 -12.60 -17.23
C GLY A 82 29.02 -12.81 -16.29
N THR A 83 30.20 -12.77 -16.87
CA THR A 83 31.48 -12.71 -16.13
C THR A 83 31.61 -11.38 -15.37
N TYR A 84 32.54 -11.32 -14.41
CA TYR A 84 32.79 -10.10 -13.64
C TYR A 84 33.09 -8.91 -14.55
N ASP A 85 33.93 -9.11 -15.57
CA ASP A 85 34.34 -8.03 -16.49
C ASP A 85 33.14 -7.50 -17.30
N GLU A 86 32.28 -8.39 -17.83
CA GLU A 86 31.06 -8.00 -18.54
C GLU A 86 30.06 -7.24 -17.65
N MET A 87 30.03 -7.56 -16.36
CA MET A 87 29.21 -6.83 -15.38
C MET A 87 29.79 -5.45 -15.10
N MET A 88 31.11 -5.35 -14.93
CA MET A 88 31.80 -4.08 -14.67
C MET A 88 31.65 -3.13 -15.86
N ASP A 89 31.87 -3.58 -17.09
CA ASP A 89 31.67 -2.78 -18.30
C ASP A 89 30.23 -2.24 -18.41
N TYR A 90 29.22 -3.05 -18.08
CA TYR A 90 27.82 -2.62 -18.10
C TYR A 90 27.51 -1.50 -17.10
N PHE A 91 28.10 -1.53 -15.91
CA PHE A 91 27.82 -0.55 -14.84
C PHE A 91 28.74 0.67 -14.87
N GLU A 92 29.97 0.54 -15.37
CA GLU A 92 30.98 1.61 -15.39
C GLU A 92 31.03 2.37 -16.72
N GLY A 93 30.54 1.77 -17.81
CA GLY A 93 30.43 2.41 -19.14
C GLY A 93 31.65 2.22 -20.02
#